data_AF-A0A834W4E5-F1
#
_entry.id   AF-A0A834W4E5-F1
#
_cell.length_a   1.000
_cell.length_b   1.000
_cell.length_c   1.000
_cell.angle_alpha   90.00
_cell.angle_beta   90.00
_cell.angle_gamma   90.00
#
_symmetry.space_group_name_H-M   'P 1'
#
loop_
_entity.id
_entity.type
_entity.pdbx_description
1 polymer ?
#
loop_
_entity_poly.entity_id
_entity_poly.type
_entity_poly.pdbx_seq_one_letter_code
_entity_poly.pdbx_strand_id
1 'polypeptide(L)' 'MRQTEAGIPRPSSTNSKDSNGNMNLPIALRKGVRTCTKHPIANFVCYDKLSNNYRAFITKVSNEKVPTTI' A
#
# COMPACT_ATOMS: atom_id res chain seq x y z
N MET A 1 -10.36 38.70 17.21
CA MET A 1 -10.52 38.55 15.74
C MET A 1 -9.10 38.62 15.15
N ARG A 2 -8.56 37.70 14.34
CA ARG A 2 -9.09 36.67 13.43
C ARG A 2 -8.12 35.46 13.36
N GLN A 3 -8.65 34.28 13.02
CA GLN A 3 -7.94 33.03 12.66
C GLN A 3 -7.51 33.07 11.17
N THR A 4 -6.48 32.31 10.74
CA THR A 4 -6.28 31.72 9.37
C THR A 4 -5.10 30.73 9.42
N GLU A 5 -5.28 29.41 9.41
CA GLU A 5 -5.42 28.43 8.30
C GLU A 5 -4.11 27.94 7.66
N ALA A 6 -4.02 26.62 7.46
CA ALA A 6 -2.86 25.82 7.09
C ALA A 6 -2.39 26.02 5.64
N GLY A 7 -1.06 26.06 5.44
CA GLY A 7 -0.44 25.99 4.12
C GLY A 7 0.22 24.63 3.88
N ILE A 8 -0.55 23.65 3.38
CA ILE A 8 0.02 22.50 2.68
C ILE A 8 0.60 23.03 1.35
N PRO A 9 1.84 22.70 0.94
CA PRO A 9 2.35 23.14 -0.35
C PRO A 9 1.46 22.57 -1.45
N ARG A 10 0.83 23.45 -2.20
CA ARG A 10 0.04 23.14 -3.39
C ARG A 10 0.94 22.37 -4.37
N PRO A 11 0.59 21.14 -4.82
CA PRO A 11 1.29 20.54 -5.93
C PRO A 11 1.07 21.46 -7.13
N SER A 12 2.14 22.15 -7.53
CA SER A 12 2.16 23.02 -8.69
C SER A 12 1.73 22.22 -9.91
N SER A 13 0.49 22.45 -10.36
CA SER A 13 0.00 21.96 -11.63
C SER A 13 0.70 22.70 -12.76
N THR A 14 1.90 22.27 -13.14
CA THR A 14 2.46 22.59 -14.45
C THR A 14 1.85 21.63 -15.45
N ASN A 15 0.84 22.12 -16.15
CA ASN A 15 0.21 21.48 -17.28
C ASN A 15 1.18 21.62 -18.48
N SER A 16 1.99 20.60 -18.77
CA SER A 16 2.69 20.48 -20.06
C SER A 16 2.25 19.17 -20.73
N LYS A 17 1.73 19.32 -21.95
CA LYS A 17 1.46 18.21 -22.85
C LYS A 17 2.80 17.64 -23.33
N ASP A 18 3.15 16.48 -22.81
CA ASP A 18 4.11 15.60 -23.45
C ASP A 18 3.73 14.16 -23.13
N SER A 19 2.77 13.66 -23.91
CA SER A 19 2.26 12.27 -23.92
C SER A 19 3.35 11.20 -24.14
N ASN A 20 4.61 11.60 -24.29
CA ASN A 20 5.77 10.76 -24.53
C ASN A 20 6.76 10.72 -23.34
N GLY A 21 6.72 11.70 -22.43
CA GLY A 21 7.60 11.73 -21.25
C GLY A 21 7.24 10.68 -20.20
N ASN A 22 5.95 10.34 -20.10
CA ASN A 22 5.44 9.36 -19.15
C ASN A 22 5.76 7.90 -19.53
N MET A 23 6.08 7.59 -20.80
CA MET A 23 6.42 6.22 -21.22
C MET A 23 7.79 5.76 -20.72
N ASN A 24 8.73 6.69 -20.52
CA ASN A 24 10.07 6.40 -20.03
C ASN A 24 10.16 6.31 -18.49
N LEU A 25 9.05 6.58 -17.81
CA LEU A 25 9.01 6.60 -16.35
C LEU A 25 8.72 5.19 -15.80
N PRO A 26 9.36 4.79 -14.67
CA PRO A 26 9.04 3.54 -13.98
C PRO A 26 7.54 3.39 -13.73
N ILE A 27 7.03 2.15 -13.87
CA ILE A 27 5.60 1.84 -13.79
C ILE A 27 4.96 2.36 -12.50
N ALA A 28 5.68 2.26 -11.38
CA ALA A 28 5.22 2.75 -10.08
C ALA A 28 4.88 4.25 -10.10
N LEU A 29 5.70 5.06 -10.77
CA LEU A 29 5.49 6.50 -10.89
C LEU A 29 4.47 6.83 -11.99
N ARG A 30 4.49 6.08 -13.11
CA ARG A 30 3.53 6.23 -14.22
C ARG A 30 2.09 5.92 -13.81
N LYS A 31 1.88 4.93 -12.94
CA LYS A 31 0.54 4.50 -12.47
C LYS A 31 0.13 5.17 -11.16
N GLY A 32 1.10 5.65 -10.38
CA GLY A 32 0.86 6.19 -9.04
C GLY A 32 0.40 5.14 -8.04
N VAL A 33 0.23 5.57 -6.79
CA VAL A 33 -0.33 4.74 -5.72
C VAL A 33 -1.84 4.64 -5.90
N ARG A 34 -2.38 3.42 -5.88
CA ARG A 34 -3.83 3.19 -5.85
C ARG A 34 -4.24 2.91 -4.41
N THR A 35 -5.24 3.63 -3.90
CA THR A 35 -5.89 3.28 -2.63
C THR A 35 -6.65 1.98 -2.84
N CYS A 36 -6.08 0.87 -2.37
CA CYS A 36 -6.67 -0.45 -2.53
C CYS A 36 -7.56 -0.75 -1.31
N THR A 37 -8.86 -0.86 -1.59
CA THR A 37 -9.96 -1.28 -0.71
C THR A 37 -10.44 -0.28 0.35
N LYS A 38 -11.76 -0.05 0.38
CA LYS A 38 -12.49 0.67 1.44
C LYS A 38 -12.55 -0.12 2.76
N HIS A 39 -12.22 -1.42 2.69
CA HIS A 39 -12.38 -2.38 3.76
C HIS A 39 -11.02 -3.03 4.03
N PRO A 40 -10.28 -2.56 5.04
CA PRO A 40 -8.99 -3.13 5.40
C PRO A 40 -9.12 -4.63 5.65
N ILE A 41 -8.32 -5.44 4.95
CA ILE A 41 -8.34 -6.91 5.09
C ILE A 41 -8.02 -7.36 6.53
N ALA A 42 -7.24 -6.56 7.27
CA ALA A 42 -6.92 -6.77 8.68
C ALA A 42 -8.16 -6.85 9.58
N ASN A 43 -9.29 -6.24 9.19
CA ASN A 43 -10.53 -6.31 9.96
C ASN A 43 -11.26 -7.65 9.82
N PHE A 44 -10.93 -8.43 8.78
CA PHE A 44 -11.61 -9.69 8.46
C PHE A 44 -10.70 -10.92 8.60
N VAL A 45 -9.38 -10.73 8.60
CA VAL A 45 -8.42 -11.78 8.93
C VAL A 45 -8.33 -11.90 10.45
N CYS A 46 -9.22 -12.70 11.03
CA CYS A 46 -9.19 -13.03 12.45
C CYS A 46 -8.71 -14.48 12.62
N TYR A 47 -7.54 -14.66 13.25
CA TYR A 47 -7.00 -15.99 13.57
C TYR A 47 -7.90 -16.78 14.51
N ASP A 48 -8.72 -16.12 15.33
CA ASP A 48 -9.60 -16.76 16.31
C ASP A 48 -10.87 -17.34 15.66
N LYS A 49 -11.23 -16.86 14.46
CA LYS A 49 -12.35 -17.37 13.66
C LYS A 49 -11.95 -18.53 12.76
N LEU A 50 -10.65 -18.83 12.65
CA LEU A 50 -10.14 -19.92 11.83
C LEU A 50 -10.30 -21.26 12.55
N SER A 51 -10.53 -22.32 11.77
CA SER A 51 -10.55 -23.67 12.33
C SER A 51 -9.20 -24.01 12.96
N ASN A 52 -9.21 -24.89 13.97
CA ASN A 52 -7.99 -25.23 14.69
C ASN A 52 -6.91 -25.81 13.77
N ASN A 53 -7.31 -26.59 12.76
CA ASN A 53 -6.40 -27.14 11.75
C ASN A 53 -5.72 -26.05 10.92
N TYR A 54 -6.48 -25.01 10.54
CA TYR A 54 -5.92 -23.91 9.75
C TYR A 54 -4.98 -23.03 10.58
N ARG A 55 -5.31 -22.78 11.86
CA ARG A 55 -4.42 -22.07 12.79
C ARG A 55 -3.09 -22.82 12.97
N ALA A 56 -3.15 -24.13 13.16
CA ALA A 56 -1.96 -24.98 13.28
C ALA A 56 -1.08 -24.92 12.02
N PHE A 57 -1.70 -24.99 10.84
CA PHE A 57 -1.01 -24.84 9.56
C PHE A 57 -0.31 -23.49 9.42
N ILE A 58 -1.03 -22.37 9.63
CA ILE A 58 -0.42 -21.04 9.54
C ILE A 58 0.76 -20.91 10.52
N THR A 59 0.59 -21.37 11.77
CA THR A 59 1.64 -21.29 12.80
C THR A 59 2.90 -22.04 12.36
N LYS A 60 2.74 -23.22 11.77
CA LYS A 60 3.86 -23.99 11.22
C LYS A 60 4.59 -23.19 10.13
N VAL A 61 3.85 -22.63 9.17
CA VAL A 61 4.43 -21.85 8.06
C VAL A 61 5.10 -20.57 8.56
N SER A 62 4.52 -19.86 9.54
CA SER A 62 5.11 -18.64 10.09
C SER A 62 6.38 -18.89 10.90
N ASN A 63 6.53 -20.08 11.47
CA ASN A 63 7.72 -20.47 12.22
C ASN A 63 8.85 -20.99 11.31
N GLU A 64 8.57 -21.23 10.02
CA GLU A 64 9.62 -21.61 9.06
C GLU A 64 10.56 -20.42 8.84
N LYS A 65 11.85 -20.67 9.06
CA LYS A 65 12.89 -19.66 8.88
C LYS A 65 13.24 -19.59 7.39
N VAL A 66 13.08 -18.43 6.77
CA VAL A 66 13.53 -18.23 5.39
C VAL A 66 15.06 -18.42 5.35
N PRO A 67 15.59 -19.34 4.53
CA PRO A 67 17.03 -19.49 4.39
C PRO A 67 17.63 -18.20 3.84
N THR A 68 18.50 -17.58 4.61
CA THR A 68 19.34 -16.48 4.13
C THR A 68 20.61 -17.10 3.58
N THR A 69 20.66 -17.31 2.27
CA THR A 69 21.92 -17.65 1.59
C THR A 69 22.81 -16.41 1.61
N ILE A 70 24.01 -16.56 2.15
CA ILE A 70 25.14 -15.62 2.02
C ILE A 70 25.98 -16.03 0.81
#